data_AF-A0A962YUQ2-F1
#
_entry.id   AF-A0A962YUQ2-F1
#
_cell.length_a   1.000
_cell.length_b   1.000
_cell.length_c   1.000
_cell.angle_alpha   90.00
_cell.angle_beta   90.00
_cell.angle_gamma   90.00
#
_symmetry.space_group_name_H-M   'P 1'
#
loop_
_entity.id
_entity.type
_entity.pdbx_description
1 polymer ?
#
loop_
_entity_poly.entity_id
_entity_poly.type
_entity_poly.pdbx_seq_one_letter_code
_entity_poly.pdbx_strand_id
1 'polypeptide(L)'
;MAHEVMPFDISQTVHIFKMTESGGVQKVIAKDPAATDQIALIQRHLQHEAENFQQGNYSDPAKLHGADMAGLKDLQTGASRIKVSYAVLPDGAEITFATTDPHLLTALHRWFGAQLHEHGADARLE
;
A
#
# COMPACT_ATOMS: atom_id res chain seq x y z
N MET A 1 16.29 -8.79 0.08
CA MET A 1 16.09 -7.51 0.81
C MET A 1 14.79 -6.82 0.39
N ALA A 2 14.61 -6.29 -0.83
CA ALA A 2 13.31 -5.76 -1.27
C ALA A 2 12.38 -6.82 -1.91
N HIS A 3 12.95 -7.77 -2.65
CA HIS A 3 12.21 -8.83 -3.35
C HIS A 3 11.47 -9.82 -2.41
N GLU A 4 11.90 -9.91 -1.14
CA GLU A 4 11.21 -10.73 -0.13
C GLU A 4 9.89 -10.11 0.33
N VAL A 5 9.75 -8.78 0.17
CA VAL A 5 8.54 -8.05 0.55
C VAL A 5 7.71 -7.73 -0.69
N MET A 6 8.33 -7.25 -1.78
CA MET A 6 7.69 -7.04 -3.07
C MET A 6 8.10 -8.15 -4.05
N PRO A 7 7.28 -9.22 -4.22
CA PRO A 7 7.64 -10.39 -5.00
C PRO A 7 7.54 -10.18 -6.53
N PHE A 8 7.43 -8.94 -7.00
CA PHE A 8 7.38 -8.53 -8.40
C PHE A 8 8.55 -7.60 -8.75
N ASP A 9 8.77 -7.36 -10.04
CA ASP A 9 9.81 -6.45 -10.50
C ASP A 9 9.34 -4.99 -10.38
N ILE A 10 9.84 -4.29 -9.37
CA ILE A 10 9.51 -2.89 -9.09
C ILE A 10 9.69 -2.02 -10.33
N SER A 11 10.75 -2.25 -11.12
CA SER A 11 11.05 -1.45 -12.31
C SER A 11 10.01 -1.63 -13.43
N GLN A 12 9.22 -2.70 -13.38
CA GLN A 12 8.11 -2.98 -14.30
C GLN A 12 6.75 -2.59 -13.72
N THR A 13 6.71 -1.99 -12.53
CA THR A 13 5.47 -1.62 -11.83
C THR A 13 5.44 -0.16 -11.45
N VAL A 14 4.25 0.34 -11.13
CA VAL A 14 4.05 1.66 -10.56
C VAL A 14 3.19 1.53 -9.31
N HIS A 15 3.68 2.05 -8.20
CA HIS A 15 2.90 2.23 -6.98
C HIS A 15 2.14 3.55 -7.08
N ILE A 16 0.85 3.53 -6.80
CA ILE A 16 -0.02 4.70 -6.87
C ILE A 16 -0.66 4.89 -5.52
N PHE A 17 -0.48 6.06 -4.93
CA PHE A 17 -1.09 6.43 -3.66
C PHE A 17 -2.03 7.61 -3.87
N LYS A 18 -3.31 7.39 -3.57
CA LYS A 18 -4.35 8.40 -3.66
C LYS A 18 -4.89 8.71 -2.27
N MET A 19 -4.69 9.93 -1.80
CA MET A 19 -5.31 10.41 -0.56
C MET A 19 -6.74 10.84 -0.86
N THR A 20 -7.69 10.48 0.01
CA THR A 20 -9.11 10.89 -0.11
C THR A 20 -9.59 11.51 1.18
N GLU A 21 -10.72 12.22 1.15
CA GLU A 21 -11.31 12.85 2.34
C GLU A 21 -11.71 11.84 3.43
N SER A 22 -11.96 10.58 3.06
CA SER A 22 -12.38 9.52 3.98
C SER A 22 -11.33 8.42 4.17
N GLY A 23 -10.10 8.61 3.66
CA GLY A 23 -9.02 7.65 3.78
C GLY A 23 -8.02 7.73 2.63
N GLY A 24 -7.84 6.64 1.90
CA GLY A 24 -6.92 6.57 0.77
C GLY A 24 -6.94 5.25 0.03
N VAL A 25 -6.35 5.23 -1.16
CA VAL A 25 -6.20 4.04 -2.01
C VAL A 25 -4.72 3.84 -2.33
N GLN A 26 -4.22 2.64 -2.09
CA GLN A 26 -2.94 2.16 -2.60
C GLN A 26 -3.22 1.25 -3.79
N LYS A 27 -2.59 1.50 -4.93
CA LYS A 27 -2.62 0.60 -6.09
C LYS A 27 -1.20 0.23 -6.46
N VAL A 28 -1.06 -0.97 -7.02
CA VAL A 28 0.15 -1.36 -7.73
C VAL A 28 -0.31 -1.90 -9.07
N ILE A 29 0.28 -1.40 -10.15
CA ILE A 29 -0.04 -1.80 -11.51
C ILE A 29 1.23 -2.15 -12.29
N ALA A 30 1.13 -3.07 -13.23
CA ALA A 30 2.17 -3.35 -14.19
C ALA A 30 2.23 -2.24 -15.26
N LYS A 31 3.45 -1.88 -15.70
CA LYS A 31 3.67 -0.93 -16.80
C LYS A 31 3.25 -1.53 -18.16
N ASP A 32 3.33 -2.86 -18.29
CA ASP A 32 2.87 -3.61 -19.46
C ASP A 32 1.64 -4.47 -19.09
N PRO A 33 0.45 -4.22 -19.67
CA PRO A 33 -0.75 -5.02 -19.40
C PRO A 33 -0.65 -6.47 -19.91
N ALA A 34 0.34 -6.80 -20.75
CA ALA A 34 0.60 -8.17 -21.19
C ALA A 34 1.50 -8.96 -20.21
N ALA A 35 2.08 -8.30 -19.20
CA ALA A 35 2.95 -8.93 -18.20
C ALA A 35 2.14 -9.74 -17.15
N THR A 36 1.44 -10.78 -17.61
CA THR A 36 0.52 -11.60 -16.81
C THR A 36 1.15 -12.17 -15.54
N ASP A 37 2.44 -12.55 -15.59
CA ASP A 37 3.18 -13.03 -14.41
C ASP A 37 3.34 -11.93 -13.35
N GLN A 38 3.69 -10.70 -13.76
CA GLN A 38 3.81 -9.55 -12.86
C GLN A 38 2.45 -9.19 -12.25
N ILE A 39 1.41 -9.16 -13.07
CA ILE A 39 0.04 -8.87 -12.63
C ILE A 39 -0.41 -9.89 -11.56
N ALA A 40 -0.16 -11.18 -11.79
CA ALA A 40 -0.51 -12.22 -10.83
C ALA A 40 0.29 -12.12 -9.52
N LEU A 41 1.55 -11.66 -9.56
CA LEU A 41 2.37 -11.44 -8.37
C LEU A 41 1.88 -10.23 -7.58
N ILE A 42 1.54 -9.13 -8.26
CA ILE A 42 0.95 -7.92 -7.67
C ILE A 42 -0.37 -8.27 -6.96
N GLN A 43 -1.27 -8.96 -7.64
CA GLN A 43 -2.58 -9.33 -7.08
C GLN A 43 -2.46 -10.16 -5.82
N ARG A 44 -1.58 -11.17 -5.82
CA ARG A 44 -1.31 -12.02 -4.65
C ARG A 44 -0.68 -11.23 -3.50
N HIS A 45 0.28 -10.35 -3.82
CA HIS A 45 0.92 -9.51 -2.82
C HIS A 45 -0.08 -8.55 -2.14
N LEU A 46 -0.86 -7.80 -2.91
CA LEU A 46 -1.82 -6.83 -2.33
C LEU A 46 -2.95 -7.51 -1.57
N GLN A 47 -3.33 -8.72 -1.95
CA GLN A 47 -4.28 -9.50 -1.15
C GLN A 47 -3.69 -9.83 0.24
N HIS A 48 -2.44 -10.31 0.28
CA HIS A 48 -1.76 -10.61 1.53
C HIS A 48 -1.57 -9.36 2.40
N GLU A 49 -1.14 -8.24 1.80
CA GLU A 49 -0.99 -6.97 2.51
C GLU A 49 -2.33 -6.48 3.07
N ALA A 50 -3.42 -6.60 2.32
CA ALA A 50 -4.74 -6.22 2.82
C ALA A 50 -5.15 -7.04 4.05
N GLU A 51 -4.93 -8.36 4.03
CA GLU A 51 -5.20 -9.26 5.17
C GLU A 51 -4.36 -8.90 6.40
N ASN A 52 -3.10 -8.51 6.20
CA ASN A 52 -2.20 -8.05 7.25
C ASN A 52 -2.67 -6.70 7.82
N PHE A 53 -2.96 -5.71 6.97
CA PHE A 53 -3.38 -4.38 7.37
C PHE A 53 -4.72 -4.39 8.12
N GLN A 54 -5.65 -5.26 7.75
CA GLN A 54 -6.89 -5.48 8.50
C GLN A 54 -6.65 -5.86 9.97
N GLN A 55 -5.52 -6.52 10.25
CA GLN A 55 -5.12 -6.95 11.59
C GLN A 55 -4.16 -5.95 12.27
N GLY A 56 -3.90 -4.81 11.63
CA GLY A 56 -2.90 -3.84 12.09
C GLY A 56 -1.47 -4.33 11.93
N ASN A 57 -1.24 -5.38 11.16
CA ASN A 57 0.09 -5.86 10.86
C ASN A 57 0.66 -5.08 9.67
N TYR A 58 1.57 -4.16 9.95
CA TYR A 58 2.30 -3.40 8.92
C TYR A 58 3.79 -3.78 8.91
N SER A 59 4.13 -5.04 9.24
CA SER A 59 5.52 -5.49 9.34
C SER A 59 6.29 -5.38 8.03
N ASP A 60 5.60 -5.54 6.90
CA ASP A 60 6.22 -5.58 5.59
C ASP A 60 6.68 -4.19 5.13
N PRO A 61 5.84 -3.14 5.20
CA PRO A 61 6.29 -1.76 5.09
C PRO A 61 7.39 -1.41 6.12
N ALA A 62 7.26 -1.86 7.37
CA ALA A 62 8.26 -1.59 8.41
C ALA A 62 9.64 -2.19 8.10
N LYS A 63 9.70 -3.37 7.48
CA LYS A 63 10.98 -4.00 7.07
C LYS A 63 11.66 -3.23 5.96
N LEU A 64 10.88 -2.71 5.01
CA LEU A 64 11.40 -1.99 3.85
C LEU A 64 11.86 -0.58 4.20
N HIS A 65 11.13 0.10 5.07
CA HIS A 65 11.23 1.54 5.25
C HIS A 65 11.53 1.98 6.68
N GLY A 66 11.60 1.03 7.61
CA GLY A 66 11.88 1.27 9.02
C GLY A 66 10.62 1.40 9.88
N ALA A 67 10.75 1.02 11.15
CA ALA A 67 9.67 1.07 12.13
C ALA A 67 9.25 2.51 12.53
N ASP A 68 10.10 3.50 12.25
CA ASP A 68 9.86 4.92 12.56
C ASP A 68 9.13 5.67 11.43
N MET A 69 8.63 4.95 10.42
CA MET A 69 7.88 5.54 9.33
C MET A 69 6.70 6.37 9.83
N ALA A 70 6.55 7.58 9.28
CA ALA A 70 5.50 8.49 9.67
C ALA A 70 4.10 7.85 9.53
N GLY A 71 3.30 7.90 10.60
CA GLY A 71 1.94 7.36 10.63
C GLY A 71 1.85 5.86 10.95
N LEU A 72 2.91 5.08 10.80
CA LEU A 72 2.89 3.62 10.94
C LEU A 72 2.37 3.15 12.30
N LYS A 73 2.89 3.72 13.39
CA LYS A 73 2.50 3.37 14.76
C LYS A 73 1.03 3.68 15.07
N ASP A 74 0.53 4.80 14.53
CA ASP A 74 -0.86 5.22 14.70
C ASP A 74 -1.80 4.28 13.93
N LEU A 75 -1.41 3.87 12.72
CA LEU A 75 -2.13 2.87 11.92
C LEU A 75 -2.18 1.50 12.60
N GLN A 76 -1.05 1.03 13.14
CA GLN A 76 -1.00 -0.23 13.91
C GLN A 76 -1.92 -0.19 15.13
N THR A 77 -1.86 0.88 15.91
CA THR A 77 -2.67 1.03 17.14
C THR A 77 -4.16 1.24 16.81
N GLY A 78 -4.45 1.91 15.70
CA GLY A 78 -5.79 2.27 15.27
C GLY A 78 -6.47 1.30 14.31
N ALA A 79 -5.86 0.16 13.99
CA ALA A 79 -6.28 -0.72 12.90
C ALA A 79 -7.76 -1.14 12.96
N SER A 80 -8.30 -1.41 14.15
CA SER A 80 -9.72 -1.76 14.34
C SER A 80 -10.71 -0.67 13.93
N ARG A 81 -10.23 0.56 13.72
CA ARG A 81 -10.99 1.75 13.28
C ARG A 81 -10.72 2.14 11.83
N ILE A 82 -10.00 1.29 11.09
CA ILE A 82 -9.70 1.46 9.67
C ILE A 82 -10.32 0.28 8.94
N LYS A 83 -11.28 0.57 8.05
CA LYS A 83 -11.78 -0.43 7.12
C LYS A 83 -10.77 -0.58 5.99
N VAL A 84 -10.26 -1.79 5.80
CA VAL A 84 -9.35 -2.14 4.70
C VAL A 84 -10.05 -3.14 3.77
N SER A 85 -10.04 -2.85 2.47
CA SER A 85 -10.62 -3.73 1.45
C SER A 85 -9.73 -3.84 0.22
N TYR A 86 -9.65 -5.04 -0.32
CA TYR A 86 -8.87 -5.37 -1.53
C TYR A 86 -9.77 -5.49 -2.76
N ALA A 87 -9.26 -5.09 -3.93
CA ALA A 87 -9.87 -5.36 -5.22
C ALA A 87 -8.81 -5.69 -6.29
N VAL A 88 -9.16 -6.62 -7.18
CA VAL A 88 -8.36 -6.96 -8.36
C VAL A 88 -8.57 -5.91 -9.45
N LEU A 89 -7.50 -5.57 -10.17
CA LEU A 89 -7.53 -4.77 -11.40
C LEU A 89 -7.02 -5.60 -12.59
N PRO A 90 -7.41 -5.27 -13.84
CA PRO A 90 -6.90 -5.97 -15.02
C PRO A 90 -5.37 -5.93 -15.17
N ASP A 91 -4.73 -4.87 -14.67
CA ASP A 91 -3.30 -4.58 -14.75
C ASP A 91 -2.59 -4.63 -13.38
N GLY A 92 -3.28 -5.08 -12.33
CA GLY A 92 -2.72 -5.10 -10.98
C GLY A 92 -3.76 -5.32 -9.89
N ALA A 93 -3.66 -4.56 -8.80
CA ALA A 93 -4.64 -4.58 -7.71
C ALA A 93 -4.64 -3.27 -6.91
N GLU A 94 -5.64 -3.12 -6.05
CA GLU A 94 -5.76 -2.00 -5.13
C GLU A 94 -6.21 -2.40 -3.72
N ILE A 95 -5.79 -1.60 -2.75
CA ILE A 95 -6.23 -1.63 -1.36
C ILE A 95 -6.84 -0.27 -1.03
N THR A 96 -8.09 -0.27 -0.59
CA THR A 96 -8.78 0.91 -0.09
C THR A 96 -8.77 0.90 1.43
N PHE A 97 -8.39 2.04 2.00
CA PHE A 97 -8.43 2.34 3.43
C PHE A 97 -9.50 3.39 3.66
N ALA A 98 -10.39 3.14 4.61
CA ALA A 98 -11.46 4.08 4.99
C ALA A 98 -11.55 4.22 6.51
N THR A 99 -11.66 5.46 6.99
CA THR A 99 -11.86 5.75 8.40
C THR A 99 -12.64 7.05 8.58
N THR A 100 -13.38 7.15 9.67
CA THR A 100 -14.05 8.38 10.09
C THR A 100 -13.28 9.10 11.21
N ASP A 101 -12.16 8.54 11.67
CA ASP A 101 -11.30 9.14 12.69
C ASP A 101 -10.32 10.12 12.00
N PRO A 102 -10.41 11.44 12.26
CA PRO A 102 -9.52 12.43 11.65
C PRO A 102 -8.03 12.24 11.98
N HIS A 103 -7.72 11.67 13.14
CA HIS A 103 -6.35 11.37 13.54
C HIS A 103 -5.77 10.23 12.68
N LEU A 104 -6.56 9.17 12.47
CA LEU A 104 -6.14 8.04 11.61
C LEU A 104 -6.10 8.42 10.14
N LEU A 105 -6.99 9.31 9.69
CA LEU A 105 -6.92 9.89 8.35
C LEU A 105 -5.59 10.63 8.14
N THR A 106 -5.19 11.47 9.10
CA THR A 106 -3.91 12.19 9.06
C THR A 106 -2.73 11.22 9.07
N ALA A 107 -2.78 10.18 9.90
CA ALA A 107 -1.74 9.15 9.95
C ALA A 107 -1.60 8.39 8.63
N LEU A 108 -2.73 8.03 8.00
CA LEU A 108 -2.76 7.37 6.69
C LEU A 108 -2.13 8.24 5.61
N HIS A 109 -2.46 9.53 5.56
CA HIS A 109 -1.88 10.46 4.59
C HIS A 109 -0.38 10.66 4.81
N ARG A 110 0.08 10.72 6.06
CA ARG A 110 1.51 10.76 6.39
C ARG A 110 2.23 9.49 5.94
N TRP A 111 1.63 8.34 6.17
CA TRP A 111 2.16 7.05 5.75
C TRP A 111 2.28 6.96 4.22
N PHE A 112 1.22 7.31 3.49
CA PHE A 112 1.25 7.38 2.03
C PHE A 112 2.32 8.37 1.51
N GLY A 113 2.47 9.53 2.15
CA GLY A 113 3.51 10.51 1.81
C GLY A 113 4.93 9.96 2.00
N ALA A 114 5.18 9.20 3.06
CA ALA A 114 6.48 8.58 3.30
C ALA A 114 6.80 7.51 2.23
N GLN A 115 5.82 6.66 1.92
CA GLN A 115 5.95 5.64 0.87
C GLN A 115 6.27 6.27 -0.49
N LEU A 116 5.56 7.34 -0.88
CA LEU A 116 5.83 8.08 -2.11
C LEU A 116 7.28 8.59 -2.19
N HIS A 117 7.81 9.10 -1.07
CA HIS A 117 9.17 9.62 -1.02
C HIS A 117 10.22 8.53 -1.25
N GLU A 118 10.01 7.36 -0.67
CA GLU A 118 11.02 6.28 -0.66
C GLU A 118 11.00 5.45 -1.95
N HIS A 119 9.84 5.27 -2.57
CA HIS A 119 9.73 4.58 -3.86
C HIS A 119 10.16 5.45 -5.05
N GLY A 120 10.28 6.77 -4.88
CA GLY A 120 10.85 7.67 -5.87
C GLY A 120 10.18 7.57 -7.24
N ALA A 121 10.95 7.23 -8.27
CA ALA A 121 10.46 7.17 -9.66
C ALA A 121 9.44 6.06 -9.94
N ASP A 122 9.34 5.06 -9.06
CA ASP A 122 8.40 3.94 -9.18
C ASP A 122 7.12 4.15 -8.37
N ALA A 123 6.92 5.36 -7.81
CA ALA A 123 5.67 5.76 -7.18
C ALA A 123 5.16 7.12 -7.64
N ARG A 124 3.83 7.29 -7.64
CA ARG A 124 3.19 8.58 -7.96
C ARG A 124 1.92 8.82 -7.16
N LEU A 125 1.59 10.10 -7.00
CA LEU A 125 0.31 10.55 -6.47
C LEU A 125 -0.76 10.52 -7.59
N GLU A 126 -2.00 10.22 -7.23
CA GLU A 126 -3.19 10.39 -8.08
C GLU A 126 -4.27 11.20 -7.37
#